data_AF-A0AAT9F8N6-F1
#
_entry.id   AF-A0AAT9F8N6-F1
#
_cell.length_a   1.000
_cell.length_b   1.000
_cell.length_c   1.000
_cell.angle_alpha   90.00
_cell.angle_beta   90.00
_cell.angle_gamma   90.00
#
_symmetry.space_group_name_H-M   'P 1'
#
loop_
_entity.id
_entity.type
_entity.pdbx_description
1 polymer ?
#
loop_
_entity_poly.entity_id
_entity_poly.type
_entity_poly.pdbx_seq_one_letter_code
_entity_poly.pdbx_strand_id
1 'polypeptide(L)'
;MNLINNQFSGATMSPHQRYNVVKALASLEKDNITKSLDPIELNPNAFEKANKKYSKFMQTLRLLSPASELIIKNEFCTKTYDKEWYDKHFSRTTYYKNRKKAIEEFLYFYLNE
;
A
#
# COMPACT_ATOMS: atom_id res chain seq x y z
N MET A 1 19.33 -18.44 -12.96
CA MET A 1 18.59 -17.17 -12.89
C MET A 1 18.15 -16.92 -11.45
N ASN A 2 18.57 -15.76 -10.94
CA ASN A 2 18.07 -14.96 -9.81
C ASN A 2 17.93 -15.57 -8.41
N LEU A 3 19.05 -15.46 -7.68
CA LEU A 3 19.13 -15.40 -6.23
C LEU A 3 18.43 -14.13 -5.72
N ILE A 4 17.13 -14.19 -5.45
CA ILE A 4 16.46 -13.24 -4.56
C ILE A 4 16.53 -13.80 -3.13
N ASN A 5 17.75 -14.00 -2.64
CA ASN A 5 18.02 -14.21 -1.22
C ASN A 5 18.58 -12.90 -0.65
N ASN A 6 17.83 -11.82 -0.84
CA ASN A 6 18.14 -10.59 -0.12
C ASN A 6 17.44 -10.68 1.22
N GLN A 7 18.23 -10.83 2.28
CA GLN A 7 17.77 -10.92 3.66
C GLN A 7 16.98 -9.66 3.99
N PHE A 8 15.67 -9.80 3.91
CA PHE A 8 14.72 -8.79 4.32
C PHE A 8 14.89 -8.54 5.81
N SER A 9 15.18 -7.30 6.24
CA SER A 9 15.26 -6.97 7.68
C SER A 9 13.96 -7.24 8.46
N GLY A 10 12.85 -7.51 7.78
CA GLY A 10 11.60 -8.01 8.36
C GLY A 10 11.48 -9.55 8.45
N ALA A 11 12.56 -10.30 8.21
CA ALA A 11 12.60 -11.76 8.39
C ALA A 11 12.31 -12.20 9.84
N THR A 12 12.51 -11.30 10.81
CA THR A 12 12.19 -11.50 12.22
C THR A 12 10.69 -11.36 12.53
N MET A 13 9.93 -10.64 11.69
CA MET A 13 8.51 -10.42 11.90
C MET A 13 7.71 -11.61 11.37
N SER A 14 6.69 -12.05 12.11
CA SER A 14 5.74 -13.03 11.60
C SER A 14 4.90 -12.45 10.45
N PRO A 15 4.31 -13.29 9.57
CA PRO A 15 3.41 -12.81 8.51
C PRO A 15 2.27 -11.93 9.02
N HIS A 16 1.75 -12.23 10.21
CA HIS A 16 0.69 -11.44 10.84
C HIS A 16 1.18 -10.07 11.29
N GLN A 17 2.39 -9.98 11.85
CA GLN A 17 2.99 -8.70 12.22
C GLN A 17 3.24 -7.83 10.98
N ARG A 18 3.75 -8.42 9.89
CA ARG A 18 3.93 -7.71 8.61
C ARG A 18 2.62 -7.13 8.07
N TYR A 19 1.55 -7.92 8.11
CA TYR A 19 0.20 -7.45 7.75
C TYR A 19 -0.22 -6.25 8.60
N ASN A 20 -0.06 -6.33 9.92
CA ASN A 20 -0.47 -5.27 10.83
C ASN A 20 0.34 -3.98 10.64
N VAL A 21 1.62 -4.08 10.30
CA VAL A 21 2.45 -2.91 9.96
C VAL A 21 1.91 -2.20 8.72
N VAL A 22 1.65 -2.93 7.62
CA VAL A 22 1.12 -2.31 6.40
C VAL A 22 -0.24 -1.68 6.65
N LYS A 23 -1.11 -2.35 7.42
CA LYS A 23 -2.40 -1.80 7.85
C LYS A 23 -2.23 -0.50 8.65
N ALA A 24 -1.30 -0.45 9.59
CA ALA A 24 -1.03 0.74 10.39
C ALA A 24 -0.50 1.90 9.51
N LEU A 25 0.44 1.61 8.59
CA LEU A 25 0.95 2.60 7.64
C LEU A 25 -0.17 3.18 6.76
N ALA A 26 -1.09 2.34 6.28
CA ALA A 26 -2.24 2.79 5.49
C ALA A 26 -3.20 3.67 6.30
N SER A 27 -3.45 3.33 7.58
CA SER A 27 -4.26 4.17 8.47
C SER A 27 -3.61 5.52 8.73
N LEU A 28 -2.30 5.54 9.02
CA LEU A 28 -1.55 6.79 9.23
C LEU A 28 -1.55 7.66 7.97
N GLU A 29 -1.41 7.06 6.80
CA GLU A 29 -1.48 7.76 5.53
C GLU A 29 -2.85 8.41 5.33
N LYS A 30 -3.93 7.68 5.63
CA LYS A 30 -5.30 8.21 5.54
C LYS A 30 -5.50 9.39 6.48
N ASP A 31 -4.99 9.31 7.71
CA ASP A 31 -5.06 10.40 8.68
C ASP A 31 -4.24 11.62 8.22
N ASN A 32 -3.07 11.38 7.62
CA ASN A 32 -2.22 12.43 7.06
C ASN A 32 -2.90 13.16 5.90
N ILE A 33 -3.55 12.43 4.99
CA ILE A 33 -4.35 13.02 3.91
C ILE A 33 -5.48 13.88 4.49
N THR A 34 -6.21 13.39 5.50
CA THR A 34 -7.31 14.17 6.10
C THR A 34 -6.85 15.46 6.76
N LYS A 35 -5.66 15.49 7.37
CA LYS A 35 -5.07 16.69 7.97
C LYS A 35 -4.51 17.68 6.94
N SER A 36 -4.00 17.17 5.82
CA SER A 36 -3.52 18.03 4.72
C SER A 36 -4.63 18.72 3.92
N LEU A 37 -5.90 18.35 4.17
CA LEU A 37 -7.09 18.91 3.53
C LEU A 37 -7.80 19.97 4.39
N ASP A 38 -7.22 20.39 5.52
CA ASP A 38 -7.64 21.64 6.16
C ASP A 38 -7.55 22.78 5.11
N PRO A 39 -8.61 23.59 4.96
CA PRO A 39 -8.98 24.18 3.69
C PRO A 39 -7.90 25.09 3.14
N ILE A 40 -7.17 24.57 2.15
CA ILE A 40 -6.47 25.38 1.16
C ILE A 40 -7.56 26.27 0.54
N GLU A 41 -7.44 27.57 0.76
CA GLU A 41 -8.24 28.59 0.07
C GLU A 41 -8.38 28.18 -1.39
N LEU A 42 -9.62 28.09 -1.86
CA LEU A 42 -9.99 27.72 -3.23
C LEU A 42 -9.39 28.74 -4.20
N ASN A 43 -8.11 28.60 -4.53
CA ASN A 43 -7.46 29.29 -5.63
C ASN A 43 -7.45 28.33 -6.83
N PRO A 44 -8.29 28.56 -7.85
CA PRO A 44 -8.36 27.71 -9.04
C PRO A 44 -7.03 27.60 -9.79
N ASN A 45 -6.12 28.55 -9.61
CA ASN A 45 -4.81 28.58 -10.26
C ASN A 45 -3.70 27.85 -9.48
N ALA A 46 -3.97 27.32 -8.29
CA ALA A 46 -3.00 26.55 -7.50
C ALA A 46 -2.91 25.07 -7.93
N PHE A 47 -3.91 24.58 -8.69
CA PHE A 47 -3.99 23.17 -9.10
C PHE A 47 -2.91 22.75 -10.11
N GLU A 48 -2.39 23.67 -10.92
CA GLU A 48 -1.37 23.37 -11.92
C GLU A 48 0.07 23.42 -11.37
N LYS A 49 0.27 23.98 -10.18
CA LYS A 49 1.62 24.23 -9.61
C LYS A 49 1.91 23.50 -8.30
N ALA A 50 0.98 22.69 -7.81
CA ALA A 50 1.28 21.74 -6.76
C ALA A 50 2.01 20.53 -7.40
N ASN A 51 3.34 20.57 -7.40
CA ASN A 51 4.15 19.35 -7.45
C ASN A 51 3.63 18.45 -6.32
N LYS A 52 2.69 17.56 -6.63
CA LYS A 52 2.00 16.73 -5.65
C LYS A 52 3.04 15.75 -5.12
N LYS A 53 3.77 16.16 -4.09
CA LYS A 53 4.75 15.32 -3.42
C LYS A 53 3.97 14.15 -2.83
N TYR A 54 3.94 13.05 -3.58
CA TYR A 54 3.31 11.82 -3.13
C TYR A 54 3.95 11.45 -1.80
N SER A 55 3.13 11.05 -0.82
CA SER A 55 3.65 10.49 0.42
C SER A 55 4.51 9.27 0.12
N LYS A 56 5.38 8.89 1.06
CA LYS A 56 6.18 7.68 0.92
C LYS A 56 5.31 6.44 0.65
N PHE A 57 4.13 6.36 1.27
CA PHE A 57 3.16 5.29 1.04
C PHE A 57 2.69 5.27 -0.42
N MET A 58 2.28 6.41 -0.96
CA MET A 58 1.80 6.52 -2.35
C MET A 58 2.92 6.29 -3.37
N GLN A 59 4.15 6.71 -3.08
CA GLN A 59 5.31 6.39 -3.91
C GLN A 59 5.57 4.88 -3.92
N THR A 60 5.52 4.24 -2.75
CA THR A 60 5.69 2.78 -2.63
C THR A 60 4.65 2.02 -3.44
N LEU A 61 3.37 2.43 -3.39
CA LEU A 61 2.31 1.80 -4.18
C LEU A 61 2.60 1.76 -5.68
N ARG A 62 3.24 2.80 -6.21
CA ARG A 62 3.58 2.92 -7.64
C ARG A 62 4.73 2.02 -8.07
N LEU A 63 5.49 1.47 -7.12
CA LEU A 63 6.59 0.53 -7.38
C LEU A 63 6.13 -0.92 -7.36
N LEU A 64 4.92 -1.19 -6.87
CA LEU A 64 4.39 -2.54 -6.79
C LEU A 64 4.01 -3.08 -8.16
N SER A 65 4.09 -4.40 -8.30
CA SER A 65 3.42 -5.11 -9.38
C SER A 65 1.90 -4.82 -9.38
N PRO A 66 1.23 -4.83 -10.55
CA PRO A 66 -0.19 -4.47 -10.65
C PRO A 66 -1.12 -5.28 -9.72
N ALA A 67 -0.85 -6.57 -9.54
CA ALA A 67 -1.63 -7.42 -8.65
C ALA A 67 -1.42 -7.05 -7.17
N SER A 68 -0.18 -6.75 -6.77
CA SER A 68 0.12 -6.34 -5.41
C SER A 68 -0.44 -4.95 -5.10
N GLU A 69 -0.34 -4.01 -6.03
CA GLU A 69 -0.95 -2.68 -5.90
C GLU A 69 -2.46 -2.79 -5.70
N LEU A 70 -3.14 -3.58 -6.53
CA LEU A 70 -4.57 -3.82 -6.42
C LEU A 70 -4.94 -4.38 -5.03
N ILE A 71 -4.16 -5.34 -4.53
CA ILE A 71 -4.40 -5.95 -3.21
C ILE A 71 -4.18 -4.94 -2.10
N ILE A 72 -3.06 -4.21 -2.07
CA ILE A 72 -2.80 -3.24 -0.99
C ILE A 72 -3.88 -2.16 -0.97
N LYS A 73 -4.29 -1.65 -2.14
CA LYS A 73 -5.36 -0.66 -2.25
C LYS A 73 -6.69 -1.18 -1.70
N ASN A 74 -7.11 -2.36 -2.13
CA ASN A 74 -8.42 -2.90 -1.73
C ASN A 74 -8.45 -3.38 -0.28
N GLU A 75 -7.34 -3.92 0.22
CA GLU A 75 -7.24 -4.48 1.58
C GLU A 75 -7.14 -3.38 2.64
N PHE A 76 -6.41 -2.29 2.33
CA PHE A 76 -5.99 -1.32 3.35
C PHE A 76 -6.43 0.12 3.08
N CYS A 77 -6.68 0.51 1.82
CA CYS A 77 -7.00 1.90 1.48
C CYS A 77 -8.50 2.14 1.27
N THR A 78 -9.22 1.18 0.70
CA THR A 78 -10.67 1.31 0.47
C THR A 78 -11.47 0.98 1.73
N LYS A 79 -12.55 1.75 1.94
CA LYS A 79 -13.62 1.40 2.89
C LYS A 79 -14.55 0.37 2.25
N THR A 80 -14.03 -0.77 1.81
CA THR A 80 -14.86 -1.86 1.31
C THR A 80 -15.41 -2.62 2.52
N TYR A 81 -16.73 -2.58 2.71
CA TYR A 81 -17.41 -3.48 3.65
C TYR A 81 -17.41 -4.94 3.15
N ASP A 82 -17.13 -5.11 1.85
CA ASP A 82 -16.99 -6.39 1.18
C ASP A 82 -15.63 -7.04 1.50
N LYS A 83 -15.68 -8.03 2.40
CA LYS A 83 -14.51 -8.83 2.79
C LYS A 83 -14.07 -9.81 1.68
N GLU A 84 -14.90 -10.03 0.67
CA GLU A 84 -14.70 -10.99 -0.41
C GLU A 84 -14.52 -10.30 -1.76
N TRP A 85 -14.13 -9.02 -1.74
CA TRP A 85 -13.83 -8.23 -2.94
C TRP A 85 -12.91 -8.95 -3.94
N TYR A 86 -12.04 -9.83 -3.42
CA TYR A 86 -11.06 -10.58 -4.18
C TYR A 86 -11.68 -11.62 -5.12
N ASP A 87 -12.89 -12.10 -4.88
CA ASP A 87 -13.53 -13.16 -5.69
C ASP A 87 -13.82 -12.70 -7.13
N LYS A 88 -13.84 -11.38 -7.37
CA LYS A 88 -13.96 -10.79 -8.71
C LYS A 88 -12.68 -10.88 -9.54
N HIS A 89 -11.55 -11.16 -8.90
CA HIS A 89 -10.21 -11.08 -9.51
C HIS A 89 -9.40 -12.37 -9.35
N PHE A 90 -9.61 -13.10 -8.25
CA PHE A 90 -8.80 -14.25 -7.86
C PHE A 90 -9.67 -15.31 -7.20
N SER A 91 -9.28 -16.58 -7.34
CA SER A 91 -9.75 -17.61 -6.41
C SER A 91 -9.20 -17.34 -5.01
N ARG A 92 -9.94 -17.74 -3.97
CA ARG A 92 -9.55 -17.57 -2.55
C ARG A 92 -8.10 -17.98 -2.25
N THR A 93 -7.67 -19.17 -2.70
CA THR A 93 -6.29 -19.65 -2.49
C THR A 93 -5.26 -18.76 -3.18
N THR A 94 -5.57 -18.30 -4.39
CA THR A 94 -4.69 -17.42 -5.17
C THR A 94 -4.58 -16.04 -4.52
N TYR A 95 -5.71 -15.50 -4.05
CA TYR A 95 -5.75 -14.25 -3.34
C TYR A 95 -4.87 -14.28 -2.08
N TYR A 96 -4.98 -15.29 -1.22
CA TYR A 96 -4.16 -15.32 0.00
C TYR A 96 -2.66 -15.45 -0.28
N LYS A 97 -2.28 -16.20 -1.33
CA LYS A 97 -0.88 -16.25 -1.80
C LYS A 97 -0.41 -14.89 -2.30
N ASN A 98 -1.21 -14.24 -3.15
CA ASN A 98 -0.89 -12.93 -3.70
C ASN A 98 -0.88 -11.84 -2.63
N ARG A 99 -1.74 -11.93 -1.61
CA ARG A 99 -1.75 -10.98 -0.49
C ARG A 99 -0.47 -11.06 0.34
N LYS A 100 0.00 -12.27 0.64
CA LYS A 100 1.29 -12.46 1.31
C LYS A 100 2.41 -11.81 0.49
N LYS A 101 2.45 -12.09 -0.83
CA LYS A 101 3.42 -11.49 -1.75
C LYS A 101 3.33 -9.96 -1.78
N ALA A 102 2.12 -9.41 -1.86
CA ALA A 102 1.88 -7.98 -1.92
C ALA A 102 2.38 -7.24 -0.67
N ILE A 103 2.20 -7.83 0.51
CA ILE A 103 2.70 -7.29 1.78
C ILE A 103 4.23 -7.32 1.81
N GLU A 104 4.85 -8.41 1.37
CA GLU A 104 6.31 -8.54 1.32
C GLU A 104 6.93 -7.56 0.32
N GLU A 105 6.34 -7.45 -0.87
CA GLU A 105 6.73 -6.50 -1.92
C GLU A 105 6.57 -5.05 -1.45
N PHE A 106 5.44 -4.72 -0.80
CA PHE A 106 5.22 -3.38 -0.24
C PHE A 106 6.27 -3.01 0.79
N LEU A 107 6.52 -3.88 1.77
CA LEU A 107 7.50 -3.58 2.81
C LEU A 107 8.92 -3.48 2.23
N TYR A 108 9.22 -4.19 1.15
CA TYR A 108 10.48 -4.06 0.44
C TYR A 108 10.69 -2.68 -0.14
N PHE A 109 9.78 -2.21 -0.97
CA PHE A 109 9.94 -0.87 -1.52
C PHE A 109 9.83 0.21 -0.44
N TYR A 110 8.95 0.04 0.57
CA TYR A 110 8.79 1.03 1.63
C TYR A 110 10.05 1.21 2.50
N LEU A 111 10.86 0.16 2.69
CA LEU A 111 12.04 0.23 3.56
C LEU A 111 13.33 0.58 2.80
N ASN A 112 13.38 0.31 1.50
CA ASN A 112 14.62 0.41 0.71
C ASN A 112 14.62 1.56 -0.31
N GLU A 113 13.46 2.14 -0.63
CA GLU A 113 13.32 3.31 -1.52
C GLU A 113 12.86 4.55 -0.72
#